data_AF-A0A167TMQ4-F1
#
_entry.id   AF-A0A167TMQ4-F1
#
_cell.length_a   1.000
_cell.length_b   1.000
_cell.length_c   1.000
_cell.angle_alpha   90.00
_cell.angle_beta   90.00
_cell.angle_gamma   90.00
#
_symmetry.space_group_name_H-M   'P 1'
#
loop_
_entity.id
_entity.type
_entity.pdbx_description
1 polymer ?
#
loop_
_entity_poly.entity_id
_entity_poly.type
_entity_poly.pdbx_seq_one_letter_code
_entity_poly.pdbx_strand_id
1 'polypeptide(L)'
;PSGNSSVLEIITTPSSELTVNPNFLLDFQAWPLNIDLGINPHTDNTFEILHTYLLGNDKYIWHDTNKGWDKKKEEKFAVRLQSSSTDGLTLPPVRAHYIAQYKNSLIGKHFKALQQLIVFQLHDNMCSDIHLQLWKATGELGALLWYHEIKNMDLYLADLDILVNNLLDIWAILDPRRILTKFKLHVLAHIKEDIRRHGPAILYSTEIFECWNAIFRMCSVLSNHLAPSHDIAVTLADMERFKHQVSGGWWKNEAGTYVQAGQGIRSFMEGNKQLQRRLGWVDSAAVKAGTVKQLSRKKRQLATARELIGPLWSPNLQGIDGDSEYVLCKHLISRSHDVCKPGSWVFFRSETSVVPGRIFKILSPLRSEGEAGGSFVVLDVFRVEDNNDLRLNMPILSRAGQVLIAQPKDILFIFNAQHDCFAGHCKIVEGDQPVMQERQEIDRRQKCVAHTNDDRYLLNTHALHNSALIRETLPRSLVTPKPYLAETKNGGKAVRIDLA
;
A
#
# COMPACT_ATOMS: atom_id res chain seq x y z
N PRO A 1 -4.52 -47.37 -39.46
CA PRO A 1 -3.50 -47.02 -38.46
C PRO A 1 -3.84 -45.67 -37.82
N SER A 2 -4.78 -45.76 -36.88
CA SER A 2 -5.45 -44.68 -36.15
C SER A 2 -4.63 -44.28 -34.92
N GLY A 3 -4.36 -42.98 -34.77
CA GLY A 3 -3.84 -42.38 -33.54
C GLY A 3 -4.56 -41.05 -33.30
N ASN A 4 -5.52 -41.07 -32.40
CA ASN A 4 -6.39 -39.95 -32.03
C ASN A 4 -5.61 -38.79 -31.41
N SER A 5 -5.90 -37.58 -31.87
CA SER A 5 -5.65 -36.33 -31.15
C SER A 5 -6.50 -36.27 -29.89
N SER A 6 -5.91 -35.96 -28.73
CA SER A 6 -6.64 -35.43 -27.58
C SER A 6 -6.19 -33.99 -27.35
N VAL A 7 -7.07 -33.09 -27.77
CA VAL A 7 -7.05 -31.65 -27.48
C VAL A 7 -7.47 -31.51 -26.02
N LEU A 8 -6.64 -30.84 -25.21
CA LEU A 8 -7.01 -30.44 -23.86
C LEU A 8 -7.99 -29.26 -23.97
N GLU A 9 -9.28 -29.59 -23.99
CA GLU A 9 -10.39 -28.64 -23.87
C GLU A 9 -10.43 -28.11 -22.44
N ILE A 10 -10.18 -26.81 -22.28
CA ILE A 10 -10.41 -26.09 -21.02
C ILE A 10 -11.93 -25.86 -20.92
N ILE A 11 -12.62 -26.76 -20.21
CA ILE A 11 -14.04 -26.58 -19.87
C ILE A 11 -14.12 -25.59 -18.70
N THR A 12 -14.48 -24.35 -19.01
CA THR A 12 -15.15 -23.45 -18.08
C THR A 12 -16.66 -23.74 -18.12
N THR A 13 -17.29 -24.10 -17.00
CA THR A 13 -18.73 -23.85 -16.75
C THR A 13 -19.08 -23.96 -15.25
N PRO A 14 -20.18 -23.31 -14.80
CA PRO A 14 -20.44 -22.96 -13.40
C PRO A 14 -21.34 -23.98 -12.66
N SER A 15 -21.22 -24.00 -11.33
CA SER A 15 -22.20 -24.50 -10.35
C SER A 15 -22.91 -25.83 -10.65
N SER A 16 -22.38 -26.92 -10.11
CA SER A 16 -23.20 -28.08 -9.66
C SER A 16 -22.41 -28.90 -8.63
N GLU A 17 -23.14 -29.44 -7.65
CA GLU A 17 -22.68 -30.19 -6.49
C GLU A 17 -21.64 -31.27 -6.82
N LEU A 18 -20.52 -31.26 -6.09
CA LEU A 18 -19.53 -32.35 -6.10
C LEU A 18 -19.86 -33.33 -4.98
N THR A 19 -20.52 -34.43 -5.32
CA THR A 19 -20.46 -35.66 -4.52
C THR A 19 -19.03 -36.21 -4.59
N VAL A 20 -18.35 -36.26 -3.44
CA VAL A 20 -16.99 -36.79 -3.30
C VAL A 20 -17.03 -38.32 -3.43
N ASN A 21 -16.31 -38.85 -4.42
CA ASN A 21 -16.04 -40.28 -4.54
C ASN A 21 -14.99 -40.69 -3.46
N PRO A 22 -15.31 -41.59 -2.52
CA PRO A 22 -14.42 -41.95 -1.40
C PRO A 22 -13.11 -42.64 -1.82
N ASN A 23 -13.01 -43.12 -3.07
CA ASN A 23 -11.87 -43.91 -3.52
C ASN A 23 -10.79 -43.12 -4.29
N PHE A 24 -10.89 -41.79 -4.37
CA PHE A 24 -9.87 -40.97 -5.06
C PHE A 24 -8.63 -40.66 -4.18
N LEU A 25 -8.60 -41.16 -2.94
CA LEU A 25 -7.50 -40.93 -1.98
C LEU A 25 -6.39 -41.99 -2.00
N LEU A 26 -6.46 -43.00 -2.87
CA LEU A 26 -5.53 -44.15 -2.80
C LEU A 26 -4.41 -44.22 -3.84
N ASP A 27 -4.31 -43.29 -4.81
CA ASP A 27 -3.27 -43.35 -5.85
C ASP A 27 -2.26 -42.17 -5.81
N PHE A 28 -1.90 -41.70 -4.61
CA PHE A 28 -0.82 -40.73 -4.39
C PHE A 28 0.53 -41.40 -4.06
N GLN A 29 0.89 -42.49 -4.75
CA GLN A 29 2.08 -43.28 -4.45
C GLN A 29 3.31 -43.02 -5.35
N ALA A 30 3.41 -41.85 -5.99
CA ALA A 30 4.51 -41.57 -6.93
C ALA A 30 5.22 -40.22 -6.80
N TRP A 31 5.05 -39.44 -5.72
CA TRP A 31 5.96 -38.33 -5.36
C TRP A 31 6.42 -38.48 -3.90
N PRO A 32 7.74 -38.57 -3.62
CA PRO A 32 8.24 -38.68 -2.26
C PRO A 32 8.29 -37.27 -1.63
N LEU A 33 7.12 -36.72 -1.30
CA LEU A 33 7.02 -35.80 -0.17
C LEU A 33 6.72 -36.66 1.05
N ASN A 34 7.79 -37.20 1.65
CA ASN A 34 7.71 -37.82 2.97
C ASN A 34 7.08 -36.79 3.93
N ILE A 35 5.85 -37.06 4.37
CA ILE A 35 5.18 -36.38 5.49
C ILE A 35 5.85 -36.89 6.78
N ASP A 36 7.14 -36.61 6.90
CA ASP A 36 7.99 -36.87 8.07
C ASP A 36 8.93 -35.66 8.32
N LEU A 37 8.59 -34.51 7.72
CA LEU A 37 9.38 -33.27 7.72
C LEU A 37 9.14 -32.37 8.95
N GLY A 38 8.38 -32.82 9.95
CA GLY A 38 8.01 -31.98 11.10
C GLY A 38 7.10 -30.80 10.76
N ILE A 39 6.47 -30.81 9.58
CA ILE A 39 5.49 -29.81 9.14
C ILE A 39 4.13 -30.18 9.77
N ASN A 40 3.55 -29.26 10.52
CA ASN A 40 2.18 -29.34 11.03
C ASN A 40 1.27 -28.49 10.10
N PRO A 41 0.43 -29.12 9.26
CA PRO A 41 -0.41 -28.42 8.29
C PRO A 41 -1.37 -27.38 8.90
N HIS A 42 -1.77 -27.57 10.16
CA HIS A 42 -2.68 -26.64 10.84
C HIS A 42 -1.98 -25.37 11.30
N THR A 43 -0.72 -25.47 11.70
CA THR A 43 0.03 -24.32 12.22
C THR A 43 0.95 -23.71 11.17
N ASP A 44 1.32 -24.46 10.13
CA ASP A 44 2.27 -24.01 9.11
C ASP A 44 1.58 -23.49 7.83
N ASN A 45 0.25 -23.63 7.73
CA ASN A 45 -0.53 -23.01 6.67
C ASN A 45 -1.05 -21.64 7.14
N THR A 46 -0.28 -20.61 6.84
CA THR A 46 -0.50 -19.26 7.35
C THR A 46 -1.57 -18.48 6.57
N PHE A 47 -2.12 -17.45 7.22
CA PHE A 47 -3.03 -16.47 6.64
C PHE A 47 -2.38 -15.74 5.45
N GLU A 48 -2.72 -16.11 4.21
CA GLU A 48 -2.17 -15.41 3.05
C GLU A 48 -2.95 -14.10 2.80
N ILE A 49 -2.28 -12.96 3.00
CA ILE A 49 -2.89 -11.63 3.04
C ILE A 49 -3.51 -11.18 1.71
N LEU A 50 -2.96 -11.55 0.56
CA LEU A 50 -3.49 -11.14 -0.75
C LEU A 50 -4.81 -11.84 -1.05
N HIS A 51 -4.86 -13.16 -0.89
CA HIS A 51 -6.01 -13.98 -1.22
C HIS A 51 -7.09 -13.88 -0.17
N THR A 52 -6.71 -13.84 1.10
CA THR A 52 -7.65 -13.91 2.22
C THR A 52 -8.24 -12.54 2.53
N TYR A 53 -7.41 -11.50 2.54
CA TYR A 53 -7.86 -10.14 2.83
C TYR A 53 -8.35 -9.42 1.57
N LEU A 54 -7.48 -9.13 0.60
CA LEU A 54 -7.84 -8.30 -0.57
C LEU A 54 -8.79 -9.03 -1.53
N LEU A 55 -8.42 -10.22 -2.00
CA LEU A 55 -9.24 -11.03 -2.91
C LEU A 55 -10.30 -11.87 -2.17
N GLY A 56 -10.43 -11.67 -0.86
CA GLY A 56 -11.44 -12.26 0.01
C GLY A 56 -12.32 -11.17 0.60
N ASN A 57 -11.99 -10.74 1.82
CA ASN A 57 -12.73 -9.70 2.55
C ASN A 57 -13.09 -8.48 1.68
N ASP A 58 -12.10 -7.75 1.14
CA ASP A 58 -12.36 -6.51 0.41
C ASP A 58 -13.22 -6.75 -0.84
N LYS A 59 -12.99 -7.88 -1.52
CA LYS A 59 -13.80 -8.30 -2.67
C LYS A 59 -15.26 -8.55 -2.26
N TYR A 60 -15.51 -9.20 -1.12
CA TYR A 60 -16.87 -9.44 -0.62
C TYR A 60 -17.58 -8.14 -0.25
N ILE A 61 -16.89 -7.23 0.44
CA ILE A 61 -17.45 -5.92 0.82
C ILE A 61 -17.72 -5.08 -0.42
N TRP A 62 -16.78 -5.06 -1.36
CA TRP A 62 -16.93 -4.32 -2.61
C TRP A 62 -18.13 -4.78 -3.41
N HIS A 63 -18.27 -6.11 -3.60
CA HIS A 63 -19.42 -6.69 -4.30
C HIS A 63 -20.74 -6.22 -3.70
N ASP A 64 -20.89 -6.26 -2.37
CA ASP A 64 -22.13 -5.86 -1.71
C ASP A 64 -22.34 -4.35 -1.72
N THR A 65 -21.27 -3.57 -1.58
CA THR A 65 -21.31 -2.11 -1.61
C THR A 65 -21.81 -1.59 -2.96
N ASN A 66 -21.34 -2.17 -4.06
CA ASN A 66 -21.70 -1.72 -5.41
C ASN A 66 -22.92 -2.44 -5.99
N LYS A 67 -23.51 -3.40 -5.25
CA LYS A 67 -24.71 -4.12 -5.64
C LYS A 67 -25.87 -3.13 -5.79
N GLY A 68 -26.45 -3.07 -6.98
CA GLY A 68 -27.56 -2.16 -7.27
C GLY A 68 -27.16 -0.70 -7.51
N TRP A 69 -25.87 -0.38 -7.65
CA TRP A 69 -25.47 0.93 -8.17
C TRP A 69 -25.97 1.13 -9.60
N ASP A 70 -26.51 2.32 -9.87
CA ASP A 70 -26.82 2.79 -11.21
C ASP A 70 -25.58 3.47 -11.83
N LYS A 71 -25.66 3.80 -13.13
CA LYS A 71 -24.57 4.47 -13.85
C LYS A 71 -24.19 5.81 -13.23
N LYS A 72 -25.15 6.52 -12.61
CA LYS A 72 -24.89 7.82 -11.96
C LYS A 72 -24.04 7.66 -10.71
N LYS A 73 -24.34 6.67 -9.85
CA LYS A 73 -23.51 6.35 -8.68
C LYS A 73 -22.12 5.88 -9.09
N GLU A 74 -22.02 5.04 -10.12
CA GLU A 74 -20.73 4.59 -10.66
C GLU A 74 -19.86 5.76 -11.15
N GLU A 75 -20.43 6.67 -11.94
CA GLU A 75 -19.73 7.86 -12.43
C GLU A 75 -19.32 8.79 -11.27
N LYS A 76 -20.26 9.04 -10.33
CA LYS A 76 -20.00 9.86 -9.14
C LYS A 76 -18.85 9.28 -8.29
N PHE A 77 -18.85 7.97 -8.08
CA PHE A 77 -17.77 7.27 -7.38
C PHE A 77 -16.44 7.39 -8.12
N ALA A 78 -16.44 7.15 -9.44
CA ALA A 78 -15.23 7.22 -10.25
C ALA A 78 -14.59 8.61 -10.21
N VAL A 79 -15.39 9.68 -10.36
CA VAL A 79 -14.89 11.06 -10.31
C VAL A 79 -14.28 11.39 -8.95
N ARG A 80 -14.95 11.00 -7.87
CA ARG A 80 -14.47 11.20 -6.49
C ARG A 80 -13.16 10.48 -6.25
N LEU A 81 -13.11 9.18 -6.54
CA LEU A 81 -11.92 8.36 -6.37
C LEU A 81 -10.76 8.83 -7.27
N GLN A 82 -11.05 9.34 -8.47
CA GLN A 82 -10.02 9.92 -9.35
C GLN A 82 -9.43 11.23 -8.79
N SER A 83 -10.24 11.97 -8.03
CA SER A 83 -9.85 13.26 -7.43
C SER A 83 -9.14 13.09 -6.08
N SER A 84 -9.10 11.87 -5.53
CA SER A 84 -8.43 11.59 -4.26
C SER A 84 -6.93 11.83 -4.33
N SER A 85 -6.35 12.36 -3.26
CA SER A 85 -4.90 12.51 -3.17
C SER A 85 -4.25 11.13 -3.03
N THR A 86 -3.36 10.77 -3.95
CA THR A 86 -2.55 9.55 -3.84
C THR A 86 -1.16 9.83 -3.25
N ASP A 87 -0.89 11.07 -2.82
CA ASP A 87 0.38 11.44 -2.22
C ASP A 87 0.57 10.76 -0.86
N GLY A 88 1.77 10.26 -0.57
CA GLY A 88 2.03 9.46 0.63
C GLY A 88 1.43 8.05 0.61
N LEU A 89 0.85 7.59 -0.51
CA LEU A 89 0.40 6.21 -0.70
C LEU A 89 1.33 5.45 -1.65
N THR A 90 1.60 4.19 -1.35
CA THR A 90 2.35 3.28 -2.24
C THR A 90 1.40 2.63 -3.23
N LEU A 91 0.78 3.46 -4.08
CA LEU A 91 -0.19 3.05 -5.10
C LEU A 91 0.27 3.41 -6.51
N PRO A 92 0.02 2.55 -7.52
CA PRO A 92 0.08 2.99 -8.91
C PRO A 92 -1.00 4.04 -9.18
N PRO A 93 -0.89 4.81 -10.28
CA PRO A 93 -1.94 5.77 -10.66
C PRO A 93 -3.33 5.12 -10.64
N VAL A 94 -4.23 5.69 -9.84
CA VAL A 94 -5.58 5.16 -9.64
C VAL A 94 -6.39 5.40 -10.91
N ARG A 95 -6.80 4.30 -11.56
CA ARG A 95 -7.69 4.33 -12.74
C ARG A 95 -9.12 4.17 -12.27
N ALA A 96 -9.70 5.20 -11.66
CA ALA A 96 -10.99 5.10 -10.98
C ALA A 96 -12.14 4.71 -11.92
N HIS A 97 -12.15 5.23 -13.15
CA HIS A 97 -13.13 4.88 -14.17
C HIS A 97 -13.05 3.39 -14.56
N TYR A 98 -11.84 2.84 -14.64
CA TYR A 98 -11.64 1.40 -14.87
C TYR A 98 -12.18 0.58 -13.69
N ILE A 99 -11.92 1.00 -12.45
CA ILE A 99 -12.42 0.32 -11.25
C ILE A 99 -13.96 0.28 -11.24
N ALA A 100 -14.62 1.39 -11.60
CA ALA A 100 -16.07 1.44 -11.68
C ALA A 100 -16.62 0.59 -12.84
N GLN A 101 -16.03 0.70 -14.04
CA GLN A 101 -16.47 -0.02 -15.24
C GLN A 101 -16.30 -1.54 -15.10
N TYR A 102 -15.18 -1.99 -14.54
CA TYR A 102 -14.83 -3.41 -14.38
C TYR A 102 -14.96 -3.87 -12.92
N LYS A 103 -15.97 -3.36 -12.21
CA LYS A 103 -16.18 -3.59 -10.77
C LYS A 103 -16.20 -5.07 -10.35
N ASN A 104 -16.51 -6.01 -11.24
CA ASN A 104 -16.53 -7.45 -10.93
C ASN A 104 -15.22 -8.20 -11.28
N SER A 105 -14.26 -7.54 -11.94
CA SER A 105 -13.02 -8.14 -12.45
C SER A 105 -11.79 -7.43 -11.90
N LEU A 106 -11.85 -7.00 -10.62
CA LEU A 106 -10.76 -6.33 -9.95
C LEU A 106 -9.73 -7.32 -9.40
N ILE A 107 -8.47 -6.87 -9.32
CA ILE A 107 -7.32 -7.64 -8.81
C ILE A 107 -6.74 -6.96 -7.57
N GLY A 108 -5.78 -7.59 -6.90
CA GLY A 108 -5.22 -7.14 -5.62
C GLY A 108 -4.82 -5.66 -5.56
N LYS A 109 -4.16 -5.13 -6.60
CA LYS A 109 -3.78 -3.70 -6.64
C LYS A 109 -4.97 -2.73 -6.61
N HIS A 110 -6.12 -3.12 -7.17
CA HIS A 110 -7.32 -2.31 -7.15
C HIS A 110 -7.95 -2.32 -5.75
N PHE A 111 -7.97 -3.48 -5.10
CA PHE A 111 -8.45 -3.60 -3.71
C PHE A 111 -7.55 -2.86 -2.73
N LYS A 112 -6.20 -2.94 -2.88
CA LYS A 112 -5.27 -2.09 -2.10
C LYS A 112 -5.60 -0.60 -2.23
N ALA A 113 -5.99 -0.14 -3.42
CA ALA A 113 -6.38 1.26 -3.63
C ALA A 113 -7.74 1.57 -2.98
N LEU A 114 -8.73 0.68 -3.13
CA LEU A 114 -10.05 0.85 -2.53
C LEU A 114 -9.96 0.87 -1.01
N GLN A 115 -9.29 -0.10 -0.38
CA GLN A 115 -9.11 -0.16 1.08
C GLN A 115 -8.61 1.17 1.67
N GLN A 116 -7.65 1.80 1.00
CA GLN A 116 -7.02 3.05 1.47
C GLN A 116 -7.85 4.31 1.19
N LEU A 117 -8.73 4.30 0.19
CA LEU A 117 -9.35 5.54 -0.34
C LEU A 117 -10.88 5.54 -0.38
N ILE A 118 -11.54 4.38 -0.30
CA ILE A 118 -12.97 4.26 -0.60
C ILE A 118 -13.84 4.98 0.43
N VAL A 119 -13.46 4.96 1.72
CA VAL A 119 -14.26 5.53 2.82
C VAL A 119 -14.52 7.03 2.67
N PHE A 120 -13.58 7.75 2.07
CA PHE A 120 -13.73 9.18 1.78
C PHE A 120 -14.77 9.44 0.68
N GLN A 121 -15.09 8.43 -0.14
CA GLN A 121 -16.01 8.57 -1.28
C GLN A 121 -17.44 8.11 -0.96
N LEU A 122 -17.59 7.30 0.08
CA LEU A 122 -18.84 6.66 0.50
C LEU A 122 -19.72 7.59 1.35
N HIS A 123 -20.15 8.71 0.75
CA HIS A 123 -21.12 9.63 1.33
C HIS A 123 -22.16 10.07 0.29
N ASP A 124 -23.29 10.64 0.73
CA ASP A 124 -24.47 10.96 -0.08
C ASP A 124 -25.13 9.71 -0.69
N ASN A 125 -25.55 8.77 0.17
CA ASN A 125 -26.30 7.56 -0.23
C ASN A 125 -25.54 6.63 -1.20
N MET A 126 -24.20 6.62 -1.12
CA MET A 126 -23.35 5.70 -1.88
C MET A 126 -23.38 4.27 -1.30
N CYS A 127 -23.57 4.11 0.00
CA CYS A 127 -23.79 2.83 0.68
C CYS A 127 -24.64 3.04 1.94
N SER A 128 -25.04 1.94 2.60
CA SER A 128 -25.66 2.01 3.92
C SER A 128 -24.61 2.16 5.02
N ASP A 129 -25.03 2.62 6.20
CA ASP A 129 -24.13 2.88 7.33
C ASP A 129 -23.31 1.65 7.74
N ILE A 130 -23.92 0.47 7.75
CA ILE A 130 -23.21 -0.78 8.09
C ILE A 130 -22.09 -1.10 7.10
N HIS A 131 -22.26 -0.81 5.80
CA HIS A 131 -21.19 -0.97 4.82
C HIS A 131 -20.08 0.07 5.01
N LEU A 132 -20.43 1.30 5.41
CA LEU A 132 -19.42 2.31 5.75
C LEU A 132 -18.60 1.88 6.97
N GLN A 133 -19.24 1.35 8.03
CA GLN A 133 -18.53 0.82 9.20
C GLN A 133 -17.63 -0.37 8.81
N LEU A 134 -18.12 -1.26 7.94
CA LEU A 134 -17.34 -2.40 7.46
C LEU A 134 -16.10 -1.98 6.67
N TRP A 135 -16.23 -0.95 5.80
CA TRP A 135 -15.07 -0.37 5.10
C TRP A 135 -14.10 0.36 6.04
N LYS A 136 -14.60 0.99 7.11
CA LYS A 136 -13.74 1.58 8.15
C LYS A 136 -12.93 0.51 8.86
N ALA A 137 -13.59 -0.52 9.40
CA ALA A 137 -12.91 -1.65 10.05
C ALA A 137 -11.90 -2.32 9.11
N THR A 138 -12.25 -2.47 7.84
CA THR A 138 -11.36 -3.05 6.81
C THR A 138 -10.13 -2.18 6.55
N GLY A 139 -10.30 -0.85 6.49
CA GLY A 139 -9.20 0.08 6.31
C GLY A 139 -8.27 0.14 7.52
N GLU A 140 -8.83 0.23 8.73
CA GLU A 140 -8.07 0.25 9.99
C GLU A 140 -7.28 -1.05 10.20
N LEU A 141 -7.93 -2.22 10.05
CA LEU A 141 -7.25 -3.52 10.14
C LEU A 141 -6.20 -3.68 9.05
N GLY A 142 -6.53 -3.32 7.81
CA GLY A 142 -5.62 -3.44 6.69
C GLY A 142 -4.34 -2.62 6.86
N ALA A 143 -4.41 -1.42 7.43
CA ALA A 143 -3.22 -0.62 7.75
C ALA A 143 -2.28 -1.32 8.75
N LEU A 144 -2.83 -2.12 9.67
CA LEU A 144 -2.08 -2.88 10.67
C LEU A 144 -1.49 -4.17 10.09
N LEU A 145 -2.22 -4.87 9.21
CA LEU A 145 -1.75 -6.11 8.58
C LEU A 145 -0.55 -5.90 7.64
N TRP A 146 -0.43 -4.70 7.07
CA TRP A 146 0.68 -4.31 6.18
C TRP A 146 1.92 -3.74 6.89
N TYR A 147 2.07 -4.02 8.18
CA TYR A 147 3.31 -3.71 8.88
C TYR A 147 4.47 -4.53 8.31
N HIS A 148 5.62 -3.88 8.07
CA HIS A 148 6.87 -4.56 7.70
C HIS A 148 7.71 -4.93 8.92
N GLU A 149 7.51 -4.23 10.04
CA GLU A 149 8.22 -4.43 11.29
C GLU A 149 7.27 -4.16 12.46
N ILE A 150 7.31 -5.01 13.49
CA ILE A 150 6.51 -4.87 14.71
C ILE A 150 7.46 -4.65 15.88
N LYS A 151 7.51 -3.43 16.42
CA LYS A 151 8.41 -3.07 17.53
C LYS A 151 7.95 -3.56 18.90
N ASN A 152 6.64 -3.62 19.12
CA ASN A 152 6.04 -4.11 20.35
C ASN A 152 4.95 -5.13 19.99
N MET A 153 5.29 -6.41 20.10
CA MET A 153 4.42 -7.52 19.70
C MET A 153 3.15 -7.58 20.55
N ASP A 154 3.24 -7.40 21.87
CA ASP A 154 2.07 -7.53 22.75
C ASP A 154 1.05 -6.39 22.51
N LEU A 155 1.54 -5.16 22.37
CA LEU A 155 0.67 -4.02 22.03
C LEU A 155 0.04 -4.18 20.64
N TYR A 156 0.84 -4.63 19.67
CA TYR A 156 0.36 -4.88 18.31
C TYR A 156 -0.73 -5.95 18.29
N LEU A 157 -0.52 -7.08 18.97
CA LEU A 157 -1.49 -8.18 19.02
C LEU A 157 -2.76 -7.79 19.79
N ALA A 158 -2.66 -6.93 20.81
CA ALA A 158 -3.83 -6.39 21.51
C ALA A 158 -4.67 -5.47 20.61
N ASP A 159 -4.03 -4.56 19.88
CA ASP A 159 -4.71 -3.71 18.90
C ASP A 159 -5.30 -4.56 17.74
N LEU A 160 -4.57 -5.58 17.27
CA LEU A 160 -5.00 -6.49 16.21
C LEU A 160 -6.26 -7.26 16.59
N ASP A 161 -6.30 -7.81 17.80
CA ASP A 161 -7.45 -8.58 18.31
C ASP A 161 -8.74 -7.76 18.24
N ILE A 162 -8.68 -6.50 18.68
CA ILE A 162 -9.82 -5.58 18.62
C ILE A 162 -10.25 -5.32 17.17
N LEU A 163 -9.30 -5.07 16.27
CA LEU A 163 -9.61 -4.76 14.87
C LEU A 163 -10.18 -5.96 14.09
N VAL A 164 -9.66 -7.17 14.35
CA VAL A 164 -10.22 -8.41 13.81
C VAL A 164 -11.64 -8.63 14.32
N ASN A 165 -11.85 -8.52 15.63
CA ASN A 165 -13.17 -8.67 16.24
C ASN A 165 -14.15 -7.63 15.70
N ASN A 166 -13.75 -6.37 15.56
CA ASN A 166 -14.59 -5.33 14.97
C ASN A 166 -15.07 -5.69 13.55
N LEU A 167 -14.16 -6.19 12.70
CA LEU A 167 -14.52 -6.60 11.34
C LEU A 167 -15.52 -7.77 11.36
N LEU A 168 -15.25 -8.80 12.17
CA LEU A 168 -16.08 -10.00 12.26
C LEU A 168 -17.44 -9.71 12.91
N ASP A 169 -17.51 -8.85 13.93
CA ASP A 169 -18.75 -8.40 14.55
C ASP A 169 -19.65 -7.68 13.55
N ILE A 170 -19.08 -6.79 12.72
CA ILE A 170 -19.83 -6.09 11.68
C ILE A 170 -20.33 -7.08 10.62
N TRP A 171 -19.50 -8.06 10.21
CA TRP A 171 -19.96 -9.15 9.34
C TRP A 171 -21.06 -9.98 9.97
N ALA A 172 -21.00 -10.27 11.28
CA ALA A 172 -22.01 -11.04 12.00
C ALA A 172 -23.36 -10.31 12.06
N ILE A 173 -23.35 -8.98 12.15
CA ILE A 173 -24.55 -8.14 12.07
C ILE A 173 -25.10 -8.10 10.63
N LEU A 174 -24.21 -8.01 9.64
CA LEU A 174 -24.60 -7.88 8.23
C LEU A 174 -25.13 -9.19 7.64
N ASP A 175 -24.38 -10.30 7.79
CA ASP A 175 -24.73 -11.64 7.31
C ASP A 175 -23.85 -12.69 8.04
N PRO A 176 -24.28 -13.23 9.19
CA PRO A 176 -23.46 -14.12 10.01
C PRO A 176 -23.11 -15.43 9.30
N ARG A 177 -23.96 -15.88 8.36
CA ARG A 177 -23.67 -17.07 7.55
C ARG A 177 -22.44 -16.89 6.67
N ARG A 178 -22.07 -15.64 6.36
CA ARG A 178 -20.91 -15.37 5.50
C ARG A 178 -19.60 -15.74 6.17
N ILE A 179 -19.49 -15.58 7.49
CA ILE A 179 -18.31 -16.00 8.26
C ILE A 179 -18.12 -17.53 8.14
N LEU A 180 -19.22 -18.29 8.22
CA LEU A 180 -19.21 -19.75 8.13
C LEU A 180 -18.97 -20.25 6.70
N THR A 181 -19.56 -19.61 5.71
CA THR A 181 -19.54 -20.08 4.30
C THR A 181 -18.35 -19.55 3.51
N LYS A 182 -17.74 -18.43 3.91
CA LYS A 182 -16.53 -17.89 3.31
C LYS A 182 -15.35 -18.20 4.21
N PHE A 183 -14.67 -19.30 3.90
CA PHE A 183 -13.49 -19.75 4.65
C PHE A 183 -12.48 -18.61 4.90
N LYS A 184 -12.30 -17.69 3.94
CA LYS A 184 -11.39 -16.55 4.07
C LYS A 184 -11.70 -15.62 5.26
N LEU A 185 -12.97 -15.46 5.60
CA LEU A 185 -13.36 -14.70 6.79
C LEU A 185 -13.10 -15.49 8.07
N HIS A 186 -13.30 -16.81 8.04
CA HIS A 186 -12.98 -17.69 9.16
C HIS A 186 -11.47 -17.73 9.45
N VAL A 187 -10.62 -17.88 8.43
CA VAL A 187 -9.15 -17.93 8.61
C VAL A 187 -8.60 -16.65 9.24
N LEU A 188 -9.27 -15.51 9.05
CA LEU A 188 -8.87 -14.24 9.68
C LEU A 188 -8.87 -14.32 11.21
N ALA A 189 -9.66 -15.19 11.83
CA ALA A 189 -9.67 -15.37 13.28
C ALA A 189 -8.35 -15.95 13.83
N HIS A 190 -7.53 -16.59 12.98
CA HIS A 190 -6.26 -17.22 13.37
C HIS A 190 -5.02 -16.34 13.08
N ILE A 191 -5.22 -15.15 12.53
CA ILE A 191 -4.11 -14.29 12.09
C ILE A 191 -3.22 -13.83 13.25
N LYS A 192 -3.76 -13.78 14.46
CA LYS A 192 -3.04 -13.39 15.67
C LYS A 192 -1.96 -14.42 16.02
N GLU A 193 -2.33 -15.70 15.98
CA GLU A 193 -1.44 -16.83 16.23
C GLU A 193 -0.36 -16.89 15.14
N ASP A 194 -0.75 -16.70 13.88
CA ASP A 194 0.19 -16.65 12.76
C ASP A 194 1.21 -15.53 12.92
N ILE A 195 0.77 -14.31 13.22
CA ILE A 195 1.68 -13.17 13.39
C ILE A 195 2.60 -13.36 14.61
N ARG A 196 2.07 -13.92 15.70
CA ARG A 196 2.89 -14.22 16.88
C ARG A 196 4.00 -15.22 16.57
N ARG A 197 3.74 -16.19 15.69
CA ARG A 197 4.69 -17.27 15.34
C ARG A 197 5.63 -16.90 14.20
N HIS A 198 5.13 -16.25 13.16
CA HIS A 198 5.84 -16.01 11.89
C HIS A 198 6.25 -14.55 11.69
N GLY A 199 5.84 -13.64 12.56
CA GLY A 199 6.08 -12.21 12.42
C GLY A 199 5.03 -11.53 11.53
N PRO A 200 5.31 -10.32 11.01
CA PRO A 200 4.35 -9.55 10.24
C PRO A 200 3.79 -10.31 9.02
N ALA A 201 2.49 -10.14 8.73
CA ALA A 201 1.79 -10.89 7.66
C ALA A 201 2.36 -10.71 6.25
N ILE A 202 3.11 -9.62 6.01
CA ILE A 202 3.81 -9.40 4.74
C ILE A 202 4.88 -10.47 4.49
N LEU A 203 5.54 -11.00 5.53
CA LEU A 203 6.69 -11.89 5.38
C LEU A 203 6.33 -13.22 4.71
N TYR A 204 5.08 -13.65 4.79
CA TYR A 204 4.57 -14.89 4.21
C TYR A 204 3.48 -14.64 3.15
N SER A 205 3.41 -13.42 2.60
CA SER A 205 2.55 -13.16 1.44
C SER A 205 3.06 -13.85 0.19
N THR A 206 2.13 -14.35 -0.63
CA THR A 206 2.47 -15.08 -1.86
C THR A 206 2.56 -14.20 -3.11
N GLU A 207 2.37 -12.87 -2.99
CA GLU A 207 2.39 -11.92 -4.13
C GLU A 207 3.69 -12.02 -4.94
N ILE A 208 4.83 -12.20 -4.27
CA ILE A 208 6.12 -12.41 -4.95
C ILE A 208 6.09 -13.72 -5.74
N PHE A 209 5.61 -14.83 -5.17
CA PHE A 209 5.51 -16.10 -5.88
C PHE A 209 4.53 -16.04 -7.05
N GLU A 210 3.42 -15.30 -6.94
CA GLU A 210 2.49 -15.13 -8.05
C GLU A 210 3.09 -14.38 -9.23
N CYS A 211 3.99 -13.41 -8.97
CA CYS A 211 4.65 -12.68 -10.04
C CYS A 211 5.53 -13.60 -10.91
N TRP A 212 6.03 -14.71 -10.33
CA TRP A 212 6.76 -15.74 -11.06
C TRP A 212 5.89 -16.55 -12.03
N ASN A 213 4.56 -16.55 -11.91
CA ASN A 213 3.69 -17.21 -12.90
C ASN A 213 3.85 -16.61 -14.30
N ALA A 214 4.24 -15.34 -14.42
CA ALA A 214 4.57 -14.73 -15.71
C ALA A 214 5.89 -15.31 -16.27
N ILE A 215 6.90 -15.46 -15.42
CA ILE A 215 8.21 -16.03 -15.79
C ILE A 215 8.05 -17.50 -16.18
N PHE A 216 7.33 -18.28 -15.37
CA PHE A 216 7.01 -19.68 -15.63
C PHE A 216 6.35 -19.87 -17.01
N ARG A 217 5.33 -19.06 -17.32
CA ARG A 217 4.68 -19.08 -18.65
C ARG A 217 5.64 -18.69 -19.77
N MET A 218 6.52 -17.71 -19.55
CA MET A 218 7.49 -17.30 -20.55
C MET A 218 8.53 -18.39 -20.85
N CYS A 219 9.01 -19.09 -19.82
CA CYS A 219 9.89 -20.25 -19.99
C CYS A 219 9.24 -21.32 -20.88
N SER A 220 7.94 -21.55 -20.71
CA SER A 220 7.19 -22.46 -21.58
C SER A 220 7.07 -21.93 -23.01
N VAL A 221 6.65 -20.67 -23.20
CA VAL A 221 6.45 -20.04 -24.52
C VAL A 221 7.74 -19.98 -25.35
N LEU A 222 8.89 -19.84 -24.70
CA LEU A 222 10.20 -19.74 -25.37
C LEU A 222 10.93 -21.08 -25.48
N SER A 223 10.32 -22.19 -25.04
CA SER A 223 10.88 -23.54 -25.17
C SER A 223 10.63 -24.12 -26.57
N ASN A 224 11.25 -25.26 -26.86
CA ASN A 224 10.94 -26.03 -28.08
C ASN A 224 9.61 -26.80 -27.97
N HIS A 225 8.94 -26.71 -26.81
CA HIS A 225 7.69 -27.38 -26.47
C HIS A 225 7.71 -28.92 -26.47
N LEU A 226 8.88 -29.55 -26.55
CA LEU A 226 9.01 -31.01 -26.51
C LEU A 226 8.88 -31.58 -25.10
N ALA A 227 9.42 -30.85 -24.10
CA ALA A 227 9.33 -31.23 -22.69
C ALA A 227 9.15 -29.98 -21.79
N PRO A 228 7.97 -29.32 -21.84
CA PRO A 228 7.77 -28.01 -21.20
C PRO A 228 8.12 -27.98 -19.71
N SER A 229 7.77 -29.02 -18.95
CA SER A 229 8.07 -29.10 -17.52
C SER A 229 9.58 -29.13 -17.24
N HIS A 230 10.33 -29.94 -17.99
CA HIS A 230 11.78 -30.05 -17.90
C HIS A 230 12.45 -28.72 -18.30
N ASP A 231 12.04 -28.13 -19.42
CA ASP A 231 12.63 -26.90 -19.93
C ASP A 231 12.41 -25.72 -18.97
N ILE A 232 11.23 -25.63 -18.37
CA ILE A 232 10.93 -24.63 -17.33
C ILE A 232 11.82 -24.86 -16.10
N ALA A 233 11.91 -26.10 -15.62
CA ALA A 233 12.71 -26.43 -14.43
C ALA A 233 14.19 -26.08 -14.61
N VAL A 234 14.79 -26.49 -15.74
CA VAL A 234 16.19 -26.17 -16.08
C VAL A 234 16.38 -24.66 -16.20
N THR A 235 15.49 -23.96 -16.89
CA THR A 235 15.60 -22.51 -17.07
C THR A 235 15.54 -21.76 -15.73
N LEU A 236 14.62 -22.14 -14.84
CA LEU A 236 14.51 -21.52 -13.51
C LEU A 236 15.73 -21.85 -12.64
N ALA A 237 16.20 -23.10 -12.67
CA ALA A 237 17.41 -23.50 -11.96
C ALA A 237 18.65 -22.73 -12.45
N ASP A 238 18.75 -22.47 -13.75
CA ASP A 238 19.83 -21.68 -14.35
C ASP A 238 19.76 -20.20 -13.93
N MET A 239 18.55 -19.61 -13.88
CA MET A 239 18.34 -18.24 -13.39
C MET A 239 18.76 -18.10 -11.92
N GLU A 240 18.34 -19.03 -11.05
CA GLU A 240 18.71 -19.00 -9.63
C GLU A 240 20.19 -19.32 -9.41
N ARG A 241 20.76 -20.27 -10.16
CA ARG A 241 22.20 -20.55 -10.14
C ARG A 241 23.01 -19.32 -10.51
N PHE A 242 22.62 -18.62 -11.58
CA PHE A 242 23.27 -17.38 -12.00
C PHE A 242 23.18 -16.32 -10.90
N LYS A 243 22.00 -16.07 -10.33
CA LYS A 243 21.82 -15.12 -9.22
C LYS A 243 22.71 -15.45 -8.02
N HIS A 244 22.74 -16.71 -7.59
CA HIS A 244 23.58 -17.19 -6.50
C HIS A 244 25.06 -16.93 -6.76
N GLN A 245 25.54 -17.26 -7.96
CA GLN A 245 26.94 -17.08 -8.34
C GLN A 245 27.36 -15.60 -8.40
N VAL A 246 26.56 -14.74 -9.06
CA VAL A 246 26.92 -13.33 -9.23
C VAL A 246 26.76 -12.50 -7.95
N SER A 247 25.91 -12.94 -7.01
CA SER A 247 25.76 -12.31 -5.70
C SER A 247 26.81 -12.75 -4.67
N GLY A 248 27.71 -13.67 -5.03
CA GLY A 248 28.77 -14.15 -4.13
C GLY A 248 28.34 -15.29 -3.20
N GLY A 249 27.28 -16.01 -3.56
CA GLY A 249 26.84 -17.21 -2.86
C GLY A 249 27.88 -18.33 -2.89
N TRP A 250 27.89 -19.13 -1.82
CA TRP A 250 28.80 -20.27 -1.65
C TRP A 250 28.09 -21.59 -1.97
N TRP A 251 28.81 -22.56 -2.53
CA TRP A 251 28.31 -23.92 -2.78
C TRP A 251 29.41 -24.95 -2.55
N LYS A 252 29.06 -26.21 -2.35
CA LYS A 252 30.05 -27.30 -2.22
C LYS A 252 30.48 -27.77 -3.61
N ASN A 253 31.79 -27.90 -3.83
CA ASN A 253 32.31 -28.60 -5.00
C ASN A 253 32.26 -30.12 -4.80
N GLU A 254 32.73 -30.88 -5.80
CA GLU A 254 32.77 -32.36 -5.76
C GLU A 254 33.59 -32.91 -4.58
N ALA A 255 34.58 -32.15 -4.08
CA ALA A 255 35.36 -32.48 -2.90
C ALA A 255 34.68 -32.12 -1.57
N GLY A 256 33.44 -31.60 -1.60
CA GLY A 256 32.67 -31.19 -0.42
C GLY A 256 33.11 -29.86 0.20
N THR A 257 34.08 -29.18 -0.40
CA THR A 257 34.60 -27.89 0.07
C THR A 257 33.73 -26.74 -0.43
N TYR A 258 33.48 -25.75 0.44
CA TYR A 258 32.74 -24.55 0.05
C TYR A 258 33.60 -23.68 -0.86
N VAL A 259 33.08 -23.43 -2.07
CA VAL A 259 33.65 -22.56 -3.08
C VAL A 259 32.65 -21.47 -3.44
N GLN A 260 33.13 -20.43 -4.09
CA GLN A 260 32.33 -19.31 -4.58
C GLN A 260 32.80 -18.93 -5.98
N ALA A 261 32.02 -18.10 -6.67
CA ALA A 261 32.41 -17.60 -7.99
C ALA A 261 33.68 -16.72 -7.89
N GLY A 262 34.54 -16.83 -8.91
CA GLY A 262 35.77 -16.03 -8.99
C GLY A 262 35.50 -14.52 -8.95
N GLN A 263 36.50 -13.72 -8.57
CA GLN A 263 36.35 -12.27 -8.39
C GLN A 263 35.79 -11.56 -9.63
N GLY A 264 36.16 -11.98 -10.84
CA GLY A 264 35.68 -11.37 -12.08
C GLY A 264 34.14 -11.44 -12.24
N ILE A 265 33.52 -12.57 -11.87
CA ILE A 265 32.06 -12.74 -11.94
C ILE A 265 31.38 -11.88 -10.87
N ARG A 266 31.93 -11.83 -9.65
CA ARG A 266 31.37 -11.03 -8.56
C ARG A 266 31.48 -9.53 -8.85
N SER A 267 32.63 -9.08 -9.36
CA SER A 267 32.81 -7.68 -9.75
C SER A 267 32.03 -7.27 -11.00
N PHE A 268 31.60 -8.23 -11.84
CA PHE A 268 30.65 -7.92 -12.92
C PHE A 268 29.30 -7.44 -12.36
N MET A 269 28.81 -8.04 -11.27
CA MET A 269 27.59 -7.57 -10.60
C MET A 269 27.79 -6.17 -10.00
N GLU A 270 28.94 -5.91 -9.38
CA GLU A 270 29.26 -4.60 -8.78
C GLU A 270 29.34 -3.48 -9.82
N GLY A 271 29.94 -3.75 -10.99
CA GLY A 271 30.16 -2.75 -12.04
C GLY A 271 28.98 -2.56 -13.01
N ASN A 272 28.08 -3.55 -13.15
CA ASN A 272 27.03 -3.54 -14.17
C ASN A 272 25.67 -3.10 -13.62
N LYS A 273 25.38 -1.79 -13.71
CA LYS A 273 24.09 -1.21 -13.30
C LYS A 273 22.87 -1.80 -14.02
N GLN A 274 23.02 -2.29 -15.26
CA GLN A 274 21.90 -2.92 -15.97
C GLN A 274 21.61 -4.30 -15.41
N LEU A 275 22.66 -5.08 -15.09
CA LEU A 275 22.50 -6.36 -14.43
C LEU A 275 21.86 -6.20 -13.05
N GLN A 276 22.36 -5.26 -12.24
CA GLN A 276 21.79 -4.92 -10.94
C GLN A 276 20.29 -4.64 -11.05
N ARG A 277 19.88 -3.77 -11.98
CA ARG A 277 18.48 -3.46 -12.25
C ARG A 277 17.66 -4.69 -12.64
N ARG A 278 18.18 -5.56 -13.50
CA ARG A 278 17.48 -6.78 -13.95
C ARG A 278 17.31 -7.79 -12.83
N LEU A 279 18.26 -7.85 -11.90
CA LEU A 279 18.19 -8.71 -10.72
C LEU A 279 17.43 -8.06 -9.55
N GLY A 280 16.91 -6.85 -9.72
CA GLY A 280 16.24 -6.11 -8.65
C GLY A 280 17.19 -5.67 -7.52
N TRP A 281 18.50 -5.68 -7.76
CA TRP A 281 19.48 -5.20 -6.79
C TRP A 281 19.42 -3.68 -6.69
N VAL A 282 19.11 -3.19 -5.50
CA VAL A 282 19.07 -1.76 -5.19
C VAL A 282 20.18 -1.46 -4.18
N ASP A 283 21.13 -0.62 -4.57
CA ASP A 283 22.14 -0.12 -3.64
C ASP A 283 21.45 0.82 -2.62
N SER A 284 21.26 0.30 -1.41
CA SER A 284 20.61 1.03 -0.31
C SER A 284 21.43 2.26 0.12
N ALA A 285 22.73 2.30 -0.19
CA ALA A 285 23.59 3.44 0.13
C ALA A 285 23.30 4.70 -0.74
N ALA A 286 22.53 4.56 -1.83
CA ALA A 286 22.27 5.67 -2.75
C ALA A 286 21.23 6.69 -2.24
N VAL A 287 20.39 6.33 -1.27
CA VAL A 287 19.28 7.18 -0.80
C VAL A 287 19.61 7.72 0.59
N LYS A 288 20.26 8.88 0.64
CA LYS A 288 20.60 9.55 1.90
C LYS A 288 19.49 10.51 2.32
N ALA A 289 18.97 10.34 3.54
CA ALA A 289 18.01 11.25 4.14
C ALA A 289 18.53 12.70 4.16
N GLY A 290 17.64 13.66 3.91
CA GLY A 290 17.95 15.08 3.79
C GLY A 290 18.57 15.50 2.45
N THR A 291 18.76 14.57 1.50
CA THR A 291 19.16 14.95 0.14
C THR A 291 18.04 15.66 -0.59
N VAL A 292 18.39 16.66 -1.40
CA VAL A 292 17.46 17.42 -2.23
C VAL A 292 17.83 17.28 -3.69
N LYS A 293 16.81 17.17 -4.57
CA LYS A 293 17.02 17.17 -6.02
C LYS A 293 16.47 18.46 -6.60
N GLN A 294 17.37 19.31 -7.11
CA GLN A 294 17.02 20.53 -7.83
C GLN A 294 16.24 20.21 -9.13
N LEU A 295 15.46 21.18 -9.61
CA LEU A 295 14.85 21.10 -10.94
C LEU A 295 15.91 20.90 -12.04
N SER A 296 15.48 20.47 -13.24
CA SER A 296 16.40 20.33 -14.37
C SER A 296 17.00 21.68 -14.76
N ARG A 297 18.22 21.69 -15.31
CA ARG A 297 18.94 22.95 -15.66
C ARG A 297 18.08 23.92 -16.47
N LYS A 298 17.27 23.44 -17.41
CA LYS A 298 16.34 24.24 -18.23
C LYS A 298 15.19 24.92 -17.45
N LYS A 299 14.85 24.40 -16.27
CA LYS A 299 13.76 24.90 -15.41
C LYS A 299 14.27 25.58 -14.13
N ARG A 300 15.60 25.71 -13.95
CA ARG A 300 16.17 26.39 -12.79
C ARG A 300 16.08 27.90 -13.03
N GLN A 301 15.44 28.57 -12.08
CA GLN A 301 15.43 30.02 -12.00
C GLN A 301 16.01 30.38 -10.64
N LEU A 302 17.07 31.19 -10.66
CA LEU A 302 17.64 31.78 -9.46
C LEU A 302 16.79 32.99 -9.10
N ALA A 303 16.36 33.06 -7.85
CA ALA A 303 15.57 34.16 -7.31
C ALA A 303 15.75 34.24 -5.80
N THR A 304 15.40 35.37 -5.21
CA THR A 304 15.50 35.57 -3.76
C THR A 304 14.51 34.67 -3.01
N ALA A 305 14.82 34.31 -1.77
CA ALA A 305 13.90 33.54 -0.93
C ALA A 305 12.53 34.25 -0.81
N ARG A 306 12.53 35.58 -0.69
CA ARG A 306 11.31 36.39 -0.64
C ARG A 306 10.44 36.20 -1.88
N GLU A 307 11.02 36.25 -3.07
CA GLU A 307 10.30 36.05 -4.33
C GLU A 307 9.78 34.62 -4.50
N LEU A 308 10.58 33.62 -4.10
CA LEU A 308 10.22 32.21 -4.26
C LEU A 308 9.14 31.74 -3.28
N ILE A 309 9.13 32.29 -2.06
CA ILE A 309 8.11 32.02 -1.04
C ILE A 309 6.84 32.83 -1.32
N GLY A 310 6.98 34.04 -1.88
CA GLY A 310 5.87 34.86 -2.35
C GLY A 310 4.89 35.20 -1.22
N PRO A 311 3.59 34.85 -1.34
CA PRO A 311 2.55 35.31 -0.40
C PRO A 311 2.73 34.75 1.02
N LEU A 312 3.49 33.68 1.19
CA LEU A 312 3.77 33.09 2.51
C LEU A 312 4.98 33.71 3.20
N TRP A 313 5.65 34.68 2.57
CA TRP A 313 6.82 35.34 3.15
C TRP A 313 6.41 36.28 4.28
N SER A 314 7.17 36.25 5.38
CA SER A 314 7.06 37.18 6.49
C SER A 314 8.46 37.52 7.01
N PRO A 315 8.74 38.78 7.39
CA PRO A 315 10.02 39.14 8.03
C PRO A 315 10.34 38.34 9.30
N ASN A 316 9.32 37.74 9.92
CA ASN A 316 9.44 36.94 11.14
C ASN A 316 9.76 35.46 10.89
N LEU A 317 9.88 35.02 9.62
CA LEU A 317 10.29 33.66 9.29
C LEU A 317 11.74 33.45 9.73
N GLN A 318 11.92 32.69 10.81
CA GLN A 318 13.24 32.37 11.33
C GLN A 318 13.94 31.33 10.44
N GLY A 319 15.27 31.43 10.38
CA GLY A 319 16.12 30.41 9.73
C GLY A 319 16.32 30.58 8.22
N ILE A 320 15.83 31.65 7.61
CA ILE A 320 16.11 31.98 6.20
C ILE A 320 16.30 33.48 6.00
N ASP A 321 17.34 33.87 5.27
CA ASP A 321 17.54 35.25 4.84
C ASP A 321 16.74 35.50 3.55
N GLY A 322 15.93 36.56 3.55
CA GLY A 322 14.99 36.87 2.47
C GLY A 322 15.66 37.31 1.18
N ASP A 323 16.85 37.92 1.29
CA ASP A 323 17.58 38.49 0.16
C ASP A 323 18.62 37.48 -0.40
N SER A 324 18.81 36.34 0.27
CA SER A 324 19.60 35.23 -0.22
C SER A 324 18.94 34.53 -1.41
N GLU A 325 19.76 34.14 -2.40
CA GLU A 325 19.29 33.55 -3.65
C GLU A 325 19.26 32.00 -3.61
N TYR A 326 18.18 31.44 -4.14
CA TYR A 326 17.94 30.01 -4.17
C TYR A 326 17.37 29.55 -5.52
N VAL A 327 17.40 28.25 -5.75
CA VAL A 327 16.65 27.57 -6.80
C VAL A 327 15.62 26.62 -6.20
N LEU A 328 14.52 26.42 -6.94
CA LEU A 328 13.50 25.44 -6.57
C LEU A 328 13.99 24.00 -6.75
N CYS A 329 13.62 23.16 -5.79
CA CYS A 329 13.83 21.73 -5.83
C CYS A 329 12.58 20.98 -6.26
N LYS A 330 12.80 19.85 -6.95
CA LYS A 330 11.77 18.91 -7.38
C LYS A 330 11.24 18.09 -6.20
N HIS A 331 12.15 17.59 -5.37
CA HIS A 331 11.84 16.78 -4.20
C HIS A 331 13.02 16.74 -3.21
N LEU A 332 12.76 16.25 -2.01
CA LEU A 332 13.74 15.83 -1.02
C LEU A 332 13.52 14.36 -0.63
N ILE A 333 14.48 13.79 0.08
CA ILE A 333 14.40 12.47 0.69
C ILE A 333 14.22 12.62 2.20
N SER A 334 13.12 12.11 2.74
CA SER A 334 12.84 12.14 4.19
C SER A 334 13.69 11.12 4.96
N ARG A 335 13.58 11.13 6.29
CA ARG A 335 14.27 10.17 7.17
C ARG A 335 13.78 8.73 7.01
N SER A 336 12.52 8.52 6.66
CA SER A 336 11.98 7.21 6.24
C SER A 336 12.33 6.83 4.80
N HIS A 337 13.22 7.60 4.15
CA HIS A 337 13.66 7.42 2.76
C HIS A 337 12.56 7.65 1.69
N ASP A 338 11.48 8.34 2.07
CA ASP A 338 10.43 8.71 1.13
C ASP A 338 10.79 9.94 0.30
N VAL A 339 10.41 9.91 -0.97
CA VAL A 339 10.48 11.07 -1.86
C VAL A 339 9.35 12.04 -1.52
N CYS A 340 9.69 13.21 -0.97
CA CYS A 340 8.74 14.26 -0.62
C CYS A 340 8.85 15.43 -1.60
N LYS A 341 7.74 15.86 -2.20
CA LYS A 341 7.70 16.93 -3.21
C LYS A 341 6.89 18.13 -2.68
N PRO A 342 6.96 19.30 -3.33
CA PRO A 342 6.00 20.36 -3.07
C PRO A 342 4.56 19.84 -3.17
N GLY A 343 3.73 20.19 -2.19
CA GLY A 343 2.38 19.69 -1.99
C GLY A 343 2.27 18.48 -1.06
N SER A 344 3.37 17.79 -0.75
CA SER A 344 3.36 16.58 0.09
C SER A 344 3.10 16.87 1.56
N TRP A 345 2.38 15.96 2.20
CA TRP A 345 2.10 15.97 3.64
C TRP A 345 3.18 15.21 4.39
N VAL A 346 3.79 15.86 5.38
CA VAL A 346 4.93 15.30 6.11
C VAL A 346 4.82 15.58 7.61
N PHE A 347 5.28 14.63 8.42
CA PHE A 347 5.68 14.96 9.79
C PHE A 347 7.13 15.43 9.77
N PHE A 348 7.41 16.52 10.47
CA PHE A 348 8.74 17.05 10.61
C PHE A 348 9.03 17.42 12.06
N ARG A 349 10.31 17.47 12.41
CA ARG A 349 10.74 17.90 13.74
C ARG A 349 10.90 19.42 13.75
N SER A 350 10.03 20.09 14.50
CA SER A 350 10.23 21.46 14.97
C SER A 350 11.03 21.44 16.27
N GLU A 351 11.60 22.58 16.69
CA GLU A 351 12.60 22.73 17.78
C GLU A 351 12.43 21.77 18.98
N THR A 352 11.19 21.55 19.42
CA THR A 352 10.86 20.70 20.58
C THR A 352 9.80 19.63 20.31
N SER A 353 9.18 19.58 19.13
CA SER A 353 8.02 18.72 18.87
C SER A 353 7.95 18.21 17.43
N VAL A 354 7.22 17.11 17.24
CA VAL A 354 6.91 16.59 15.90
C VAL A 354 5.56 17.15 15.47
N VAL A 355 5.54 17.82 14.32
CA VAL A 355 4.37 18.57 13.85
C VAL A 355 4.03 18.14 12.42
N PRO A 356 2.75 17.99 12.05
CA PRO A 356 2.37 17.78 10.67
C PRO A 356 2.44 19.09 9.87
N GLY A 357 2.86 19.00 8.62
CA GLY A 357 2.85 20.12 7.70
C GLY A 357 2.72 19.68 6.26
N ARG A 358 2.41 20.65 5.40
CA ARG A 358 2.38 20.49 3.96
C ARG A 358 3.53 21.26 3.35
N ILE A 359 4.37 20.58 2.56
CA ILE A 359 5.51 21.21 1.90
C ILE A 359 4.98 22.22 0.88
N PHE A 360 5.26 23.50 1.07
CA PHE A 360 4.94 24.54 0.11
C PHE A 360 6.00 24.61 -0.98
N LYS A 361 7.28 24.77 -0.59
CA LYS A 361 8.44 24.84 -1.48
C LYS A 361 9.66 24.19 -0.84
N ILE A 362 10.59 23.77 -1.69
CA ILE A 362 11.90 23.28 -1.27
C ILE A 362 12.93 24.14 -1.98
N LEU A 363 13.80 24.78 -1.21
CA LEU A 363 14.79 25.75 -1.67
C LEU A 363 16.19 25.19 -1.48
N SER A 364 17.07 25.43 -2.44
CA SER A 364 18.47 25.02 -2.36
C SER A 364 19.36 26.07 -3.00
N PRO A 365 20.53 26.38 -2.42
CA PRO A 365 21.51 27.27 -3.04
C PRO A 365 21.98 26.68 -4.38
N LEU A 366 22.40 27.55 -5.30
CA LEU A 366 23.00 27.11 -6.56
C LEU A 366 24.41 26.56 -6.30
N ARG A 367 24.53 25.25 -6.07
CA ARG A 367 25.81 24.54 -5.89
C ARG A 367 25.91 23.31 -6.80
N SER A 368 27.15 22.93 -7.12
CA SER A 368 27.50 21.70 -7.82
C SER A 368 27.05 20.47 -7.00
N GLU A 369 26.52 19.44 -7.66
CA GLU A 369 25.85 18.28 -7.04
C GLU A 369 26.71 17.63 -5.92
N GLY A 370 26.17 17.47 -4.70
CA GLY A 370 26.79 16.55 -3.71
C GLY A 370 26.56 16.86 -2.22
N GLU A 371 26.43 18.12 -1.81
CA GLU A 371 26.37 18.47 -0.37
C GLU A 371 25.12 19.29 -0.03
N ALA A 372 24.31 18.78 0.90
CA ALA A 372 23.01 19.33 1.33
C ALA A 372 23.09 20.61 2.19
N GLY A 373 24.25 21.25 2.28
CA GLY A 373 24.45 22.43 3.12
C GLY A 373 23.62 23.62 2.65
N GLY A 374 22.76 24.14 3.52
CA GLY A 374 22.01 25.39 3.30
C GLY A 374 20.73 25.25 2.45
N SER A 375 20.19 24.04 2.27
CA SER A 375 18.86 23.86 1.67
C SER A 375 17.78 23.91 2.75
N PHE A 376 16.59 24.40 2.40
CA PHE A 376 15.50 24.64 3.34
C PHE A 376 14.17 24.15 2.78
N VAL A 377 13.25 23.78 3.67
CA VAL A 377 11.89 23.35 3.34
C VAL A 377 10.92 24.35 3.95
N VAL A 378 10.07 24.94 3.12
CA VAL A 378 9.03 25.87 3.52
C VAL A 378 7.75 25.06 3.74
N LEU A 379 7.23 25.07 4.95
CA LEU A 379 6.11 24.24 5.39
C LEU A 379 4.94 25.10 5.82
N ASP A 380 3.75 24.80 5.31
CA ASP A 380 2.49 25.26 5.90
C ASP A 380 2.11 24.29 7.02
N VAL A 381 1.94 24.81 8.24
CA VAL A 381 1.81 24.01 9.45
C VAL A 381 0.35 23.67 9.72
N PHE A 382 0.12 22.42 10.10
CA PHE A 382 -1.19 21.93 10.53
C PHE A 382 -1.12 21.46 11.98
N ARG A 383 -2.29 21.41 12.64
CA ARG A 383 -2.46 20.85 13.98
C ARG A 383 -3.28 19.58 13.87
N VAL A 384 -2.90 18.57 14.65
CA VAL A 384 -3.76 17.41 14.88
C VAL A 384 -4.74 17.79 15.99
N GLU A 385 -6.03 17.69 15.73
CA GLU A 385 -7.07 17.95 16.73
C GLU A 385 -7.11 16.84 17.79
N ASP A 386 -7.59 17.17 18.98
CA ASP A 386 -7.67 16.24 20.13
C ASP A 386 -8.68 15.11 19.94
N ASN A 387 -9.60 15.26 18.98
CA ASN A 387 -10.64 14.28 18.68
C ASN A 387 -10.59 13.84 17.22
N ASN A 388 -10.87 12.56 16.99
CA ASN A 388 -11.08 12.03 15.66
C ASN A 388 -12.39 12.52 15.05
N ASP A 389 -12.45 12.52 13.71
CA ASP A 389 -13.67 12.74 12.96
C ASP A 389 -14.75 11.72 13.35
N LEU A 390 -15.98 12.21 13.55
CA LEU A 390 -17.10 11.39 14.01
C LEU A 390 -17.54 10.35 12.96
N ARG A 391 -17.40 10.67 11.67
CA ARG A 391 -17.83 9.78 10.59
C ARG A 391 -16.80 8.68 10.34
N LEU A 392 -15.54 9.07 10.13
CA LEU A 392 -14.48 8.16 9.72
C LEU A 392 -13.55 7.68 10.83
N ASN A 393 -13.65 8.22 12.06
CA ASN A 393 -12.75 7.90 13.17
C ASN A 393 -11.27 8.14 12.83
N MET A 394 -11.00 9.20 12.07
CA MET A 394 -9.63 9.59 11.67
C MET A 394 -9.19 10.89 12.33
N PRO A 395 -7.90 11.07 12.64
CA PRO A 395 -7.39 12.33 13.16
C PRO A 395 -7.66 13.49 12.19
N ILE A 396 -8.17 14.59 12.73
CA ILE A 396 -8.47 15.81 11.96
C ILE A 396 -7.22 16.68 11.94
N LEU A 397 -6.90 17.22 10.77
CA LEU A 397 -5.85 18.21 10.54
C LEU A 397 -6.49 19.55 10.25
N SER A 398 -6.18 20.55 11.09
CA SER A 398 -6.60 21.94 10.89
C SER A 398 -5.40 22.81 10.55
N ARG A 399 -5.60 23.76 9.63
CA ARG A 399 -4.54 24.68 9.23
C ARG A 399 -4.20 25.62 10.39
N ALA A 400 -2.93 25.70 10.76
CA ALA A 400 -2.50 26.54 11.89
C ALA A 400 -2.35 28.03 11.54
N GLY A 401 -2.36 28.38 10.24
CA GLY A 401 -2.06 29.72 9.75
C GLY A 401 -0.60 30.14 9.98
N GLN A 402 0.28 29.16 10.19
CA GLN A 402 1.69 29.37 10.48
C GLN A 402 2.56 28.72 9.41
N VAL A 403 3.60 29.43 8.99
CA VAL A 403 4.62 28.92 8.08
C VAL A 403 5.90 28.72 8.86
N LEU A 404 6.54 27.55 8.70
CA LEU A 404 7.82 27.22 9.32
C LEU A 404 8.85 26.82 8.27
N ILE A 405 10.11 27.07 8.61
CA ILE A 405 11.28 26.62 7.85
C ILE A 405 11.91 25.44 8.59
N ALA A 406 12.12 24.33 7.87
CA ALA A 406 12.83 23.16 8.39
C ALA A 406 14.04 22.82 7.51
N GLN A 407 15.04 22.16 8.08
CA GLN A 407 16.08 21.56 7.25
C GLN A 407 15.55 20.27 6.60
N PRO A 408 16.02 19.90 5.40
CA PRO A 408 15.62 18.64 4.76
C PRO A 408 15.81 17.40 5.64
N LYS A 409 16.83 17.39 6.51
CA LYS A 409 17.11 16.30 7.45
C LYS A 409 16.07 16.16 8.57
N ASP A 410 15.29 17.21 8.84
CA ASP A 410 14.29 17.23 9.92
C ASP A 410 12.92 16.73 9.44
N ILE A 411 12.76 16.48 8.13
CA ILE A 411 11.58 15.83 7.56
C ILE A 411 11.62 14.34 7.88
N LEU A 412 10.66 13.89 8.69
CA LEU A 412 10.67 12.54 9.25
C LEU A 412 10.13 11.52 8.24
N PHE A 413 8.87 11.68 7.82
CA PHE A 413 8.22 10.77 6.89
C PHE A 413 7.01 11.44 6.22
N ILE A 414 6.62 10.90 5.06
CA ILE A 414 5.43 11.31 4.31
C ILE A 414 4.19 10.58 4.83
N PHE A 415 3.03 11.22 4.80
CA PHE A 415 1.76 10.57 5.09
C PHE A 415 0.68 11.00 4.09
N ASN A 416 -0.45 10.30 4.06
CA ASN A 416 -1.58 10.67 3.22
C ASN A 416 -2.62 11.45 4.02
N ALA A 417 -3.09 12.57 3.46
CA ALA A 417 -4.22 13.31 3.96
C ALA A 417 -5.24 13.52 2.85
N GLN A 418 -6.53 13.43 3.19
CA GLN A 418 -7.64 13.69 2.29
C GLN A 418 -8.39 14.93 2.75
N HIS A 419 -8.82 15.77 1.81
CA HIS A 419 -9.72 16.89 2.14
C HIS A 419 -11.04 16.32 2.68
N ASP A 420 -11.59 16.93 3.73
CA ASP A 420 -12.88 16.53 4.30
C ASP A 420 -14.03 17.02 3.39
N CYS A 421 -14.18 16.36 2.24
CA CYS A 421 -15.16 16.71 1.22
C CYS A 421 -16.61 16.55 1.70
N PHE A 422 -16.82 15.70 2.71
CA PHE A 422 -18.12 15.48 3.32
C PHE A 422 -18.55 16.70 4.13
N ALA A 423 -17.71 17.17 5.06
CA ALA A 423 -17.97 18.38 5.83
C ALA A 423 -17.91 19.65 4.98
N GLY A 424 -17.02 19.68 3.97
CA GLY A 424 -16.86 20.80 3.06
C GLY A 424 -17.94 20.92 1.99
N HIS A 425 -18.86 19.94 1.87
CA HIS A 425 -19.89 19.88 0.83
C HIS A 425 -19.33 20.11 -0.60
N CYS A 426 -18.16 19.54 -0.89
CA CYS A 426 -17.45 19.72 -2.14
C CYS A 426 -18.27 19.23 -3.34
N LYS A 427 -18.21 19.96 -4.45
CA LYS A 427 -19.03 19.70 -5.64
C LYS A 427 -18.20 19.05 -6.73
N ILE A 428 -18.86 18.22 -7.53
CA ILE A 428 -18.29 17.74 -8.79
C ILE A 428 -18.51 18.83 -9.84
N VAL A 429 -17.43 19.28 -10.48
CA VAL A 429 -17.43 20.27 -11.54
C VAL A 429 -16.77 19.70 -12.79
N GLU A 430 -16.97 20.33 -13.95
CA GLU A 430 -16.12 20.05 -15.10
C GLU A 430 -14.73 20.64 -14.83
N GLY A 431 -13.70 19.81 -14.90
CA GLY A 431 -12.33 20.24 -14.69
C GLY A 431 -11.83 21.09 -15.85
N ASP A 432 -10.85 21.95 -15.57
CA ASP A 432 -10.27 22.84 -16.57
C ASP A 432 -9.28 22.14 -17.51
N GLN A 433 -8.86 20.91 -17.20
CA GLN A 433 -7.88 20.19 -18.00
C GLN A 433 -8.55 19.35 -19.11
N PRO A 434 -8.11 19.50 -20.37
CA PRO A 434 -8.54 18.63 -21.46
C PRO A 434 -8.04 17.21 -21.21
N VAL A 435 -8.86 16.22 -21.59
CA VAL A 435 -8.45 14.82 -21.52
C VAL A 435 -7.32 14.60 -22.52
N MET A 436 -6.26 13.93 -22.08
CA MET A 436 -5.17 13.48 -22.94
C MET A 436 -5.48 12.08 -23.45
N GLN A 437 -5.67 11.93 -24.76
CA GLN A 437 -5.84 10.63 -25.42
C GLN A 437 -4.74 10.48 -26.48
N GLU A 438 -3.99 9.37 -26.44
CA GLU A 438 -2.89 9.11 -27.39
C GLU A 438 -1.85 10.25 -27.51
N ARG A 439 -1.64 10.99 -26.40
CA ARG A 439 -0.78 12.19 -26.32
C ARG A 439 -1.32 13.43 -27.07
N GLN A 440 -2.58 13.41 -27.47
CA GLN A 440 -3.29 14.57 -28.02
C GLN A 440 -4.31 15.08 -27.00
N GLU A 441 -4.40 16.40 -26.86
CA GLU A 441 -5.48 17.04 -26.11
C GLU A 441 -6.76 16.91 -26.91
N ILE A 442 -7.78 16.32 -26.29
CA ILE A 442 -9.14 16.32 -26.85
C ILE A 442 -9.99 17.33 -26.09
N ASP A 443 -10.97 17.91 -26.78
CA ASP A 443 -11.89 18.94 -26.23
C ASP A 443 -12.79 18.45 -25.09
N ARG A 444 -12.71 17.15 -24.77
CA ARG A 444 -13.45 16.55 -23.66
C ARG A 444 -12.78 16.92 -22.35
N ARG A 445 -13.50 17.60 -21.46
CA ARG A 445 -13.07 17.91 -20.10
C ARG A 445 -13.41 16.78 -19.14
N GLN A 446 -12.52 16.48 -18.19
CA GLN A 446 -12.77 15.46 -17.18
C GLN A 446 -13.41 16.10 -15.94
N LYS A 447 -14.48 15.50 -15.42
CA LYS A 447 -15.08 15.93 -14.15
C LYS A 447 -14.10 15.71 -13.00
N CYS A 448 -14.05 16.66 -12.06
CA CYS A 448 -13.24 16.57 -10.84
C CYS A 448 -14.02 17.11 -9.63
N VAL A 449 -13.50 16.86 -8.43
CA VAL A 449 -14.03 17.48 -7.20
C VAL A 449 -13.38 18.85 -7.02
N ALA A 450 -14.20 19.90 -6.95
CA ALA A 450 -13.77 21.23 -6.52
C ALA A 450 -13.93 21.35 -5.00
N HIS A 451 -12.80 21.53 -4.32
CA HIS A 451 -12.77 21.75 -2.88
C HIS A 451 -13.27 23.17 -2.55
N THR A 452 -14.09 23.29 -1.51
CA THR A 452 -14.65 24.57 -1.06
C THR A 452 -13.68 25.40 -0.24
N ASN A 453 -12.68 24.76 0.37
CA ASN A 453 -11.62 25.37 1.17
C ASN A 453 -10.37 24.48 1.20
N ASP A 454 -9.31 24.95 1.86
CA ASP A 454 -8.02 24.25 2.06
C ASP A 454 -7.70 24.16 3.58
N ASP A 455 -8.71 24.08 4.43
CA ASP A 455 -8.56 24.31 5.88
C ASP A 455 -8.66 23.05 6.74
N ARG A 456 -9.43 22.05 6.29
CA ARG A 456 -9.72 20.82 7.06
C ARG A 456 -9.42 19.57 6.25
N TYR A 457 -8.53 18.76 6.81
CA TYR A 457 -8.10 17.49 6.23
C TYR A 457 -8.26 16.35 7.25
N LEU A 458 -8.35 15.13 6.75
CA LEU A 458 -8.31 13.92 7.56
C LEU A 458 -6.98 13.22 7.29
N LEU A 459 -6.24 12.92 8.35
CA LEU A 459 -5.05 12.07 8.26
C LEU A 459 -5.52 10.65 7.99
N ASN A 460 -5.15 10.10 6.83
CA ASN A 460 -5.62 8.80 6.40
C ASN A 460 -4.93 7.67 7.18
N THR A 461 -5.57 7.19 8.23
CA THR A 461 -5.09 6.05 9.04
C THR A 461 -5.28 4.69 8.35
N HIS A 462 -5.96 4.63 7.20
CA HIS A 462 -6.09 3.41 6.41
C HIS A 462 -4.93 3.23 5.42
N ALA A 463 -4.06 4.25 5.27
CA ALA A 463 -2.88 4.16 4.42
C ALA A 463 -1.97 3.02 4.89
N LEU A 464 -1.50 2.20 3.94
CA LEU A 464 -0.58 1.10 4.24
C LEU A 464 0.85 1.61 4.45
N HIS A 465 1.20 2.67 3.72
CA HIS A 465 2.53 3.27 3.79
C HIS A 465 2.70 4.08 5.07
N ASN A 466 3.83 3.90 5.76
CA ASN A 466 4.15 4.58 7.02
C ASN A 466 3.10 4.44 8.15
N SER A 467 2.20 3.45 8.09
CA SER A 467 1.15 3.25 9.12
C SER A 467 1.72 3.11 10.53
N ALA A 468 2.82 2.38 10.67
CA ALA A 468 3.56 2.23 11.92
C ALA A 468 4.09 3.58 12.45
N LEU A 469 4.72 4.39 11.60
CA LEU A 469 5.26 5.69 11.98
C LEU A 469 4.15 6.68 12.37
N ILE A 470 3.02 6.65 11.67
CA ILE A 470 1.83 7.45 12.01
C ILE A 470 1.35 7.10 13.42
N ARG A 471 1.17 5.81 13.73
CA ARG A 471 0.68 5.36 15.05
C ARG A 471 1.66 5.60 16.18
N GLU A 472 2.97 5.61 15.90
CA GLU A 472 4.01 5.99 16.87
C GLU A 472 4.07 7.50 17.12
N THR A 473 3.76 8.30 16.11
CA THR A 473 3.85 9.77 16.19
C THR A 473 2.61 10.39 16.83
N LEU A 474 1.44 9.82 16.58
CA LEU A 474 0.18 10.33 17.12
C LEU A 474 -0.06 9.91 18.58
N PRO A 475 -0.75 10.75 19.37
CA PRO A 475 -1.24 10.35 20.68
C PRO A 475 -2.06 9.05 20.60
N ARG A 476 -1.85 8.13 21.56
CA ARG A 476 -2.57 6.85 21.61
C ARG A 476 -4.10 7.04 21.63
N SER A 477 -4.61 8.11 22.25
CA SER A 477 -6.04 8.45 22.27
C SER A 477 -6.69 8.54 20.88
N LEU A 478 -5.91 8.87 19.83
CA LEU A 478 -6.40 9.02 18.47
C LEU A 478 -6.27 7.75 17.62
N VAL A 479 -5.46 6.78 18.04
CA VAL A 479 -5.11 5.60 17.22
C VAL A 479 -5.43 4.26 17.88
N THR A 480 -5.71 4.23 19.19
CA THR A 480 -6.11 3.02 19.90
C THR A 480 -7.47 2.54 19.35
N PRO A 481 -7.53 1.29 18.83
CA PRO A 481 -8.79 0.71 18.39
C PRO A 481 -9.79 0.63 19.54
N LYS A 482 -11.06 0.89 19.24
CA LYS A 482 -12.15 0.77 20.19
C LYS A 482 -13.02 -0.42 19.77
N PRO A 483 -13.39 -1.34 20.68
CA PRO A 483 -14.33 -2.41 20.37
C PRO A 483 -15.63 -1.85 19.79
N TYR A 484 -16.09 -2.45 18.69
CA TYR A 484 -17.30 -2.04 17.99
C TYR A 484 -18.54 -2.39 18.80
N LEU A 485 -18.59 -3.60 19.37
CA LEU A 485 -19.56 -4.02 20.36
C LEU A 485 -18.97 -3.85 21.76
N ALA A 486 -19.74 -3.25 22.68
CA ALA A 486 -19.33 -3.16 24.08
C ALA A 486 -19.34 -4.55 24.73
N GLU A 487 -18.34 -4.87 25.56
CA GLU A 487 -18.39 -6.06 26.41
C GLU A 487 -19.61 -5.98 27.35
N THR A 488 -20.58 -6.87 27.17
CA THR A 488 -21.71 -6.97 28.09
C THR A 488 -21.21 -7.42 29.46
N LYS A 489 -21.41 -6.59 30.49
CA LYS A 489 -21.04 -6.81 31.91
C LYS A 489 -21.56 -8.12 32.56
N ASN A 490 -22.31 -8.94 31.83
CA ASN A 490 -22.96 -10.14 32.33
C ASN A 490 -22.37 -11.43 31.78
N GLY A 491 -21.06 -11.54 31.50
CA GLY A 491 -20.42 -12.84 31.19
C GLY A 491 -21.02 -13.65 30.02
N GLY A 492 -22.03 -13.11 29.33
CA GLY A 492 -22.56 -13.63 28.09
C GLY A 492 -21.57 -13.22 27.03
N LYS A 493 -20.87 -14.21 26.48
CA LYS A 493 -20.00 -14.04 25.33
C LYS A 493 -20.72 -13.15 24.31
N ALA A 494 -20.30 -11.90 24.13
CA ALA A 494 -20.45 -11.21 22.85
C ALA A 494 -19.96 -12.22 21.85
N VAL A 495 -20.83 -12.69 20.93
CA VAL A 495 -20.71 -13.94 20.17
C VAL A 495 -19.24 -14.23 19.86
N ARG A 496 -18.57 -14.88 20.81
CA ARG A 496 -17.20 -15.34 20.65
C ARG A 496 -17.47 -16.53 19.79
N ILE A 497 -17.32 -16.34 18.48
CA ILE A 497 -17.26 -17.45 17.57
C ILE A 497 -15.94 -18.15 17.94
N ASP A 498 -15.97 -18.91 19.03
CA ASP A 498 -14.94 -19.89 19.39
C ASP A 498 -15.07 -20.96 18.30
N LEU A 499 -14.47 -20.66 17.15
CA LEU A 499 -14.29 -21.55 16.04
C LEU A 499 -13.21 -22.53 16.47
N ALA A 500 -13.65 -23.61 17.12
CA ALA A 500 -12.82 -24.73 17.52
C ALA A 500 -12.20 -25.45 16.33
#